data_AF-A0AAW2LKE4-F1
#
_entry.id   AF-A0AAW2LKE4-F1
#
_cell.length_a   1.000
_cell.length_b   1.000
_cell.length_c   1.000
_cell.angle_alpha   90.00
_cell.angle_beta   90.00
_cell.angle_gamma   90.00
#
_symmetry.space_group_name_H-M   'P 1'
#
loop_
_entity.id
_entity.type
_entity.pdbx_description
1 polymer ?
#
loop_
_entity_poly.entity_id
_entity_poly.type
_entity_poly.pdbx_seq_one_letter_code
_entity_poly.pdbx_strand_id
1 'polypeptide(L)'
;MAISLLSKCPSWGRKGTSTQDLAINGSLGLAQVHYEQSVVSLCRRLRTLFLQKPTSATAVETSSGEKRIQNLANQFKKKSNFRPFRGQRLVYKTTVRRLAKGGHFSYIHEILDHQKVYPDIKDEHFTARLICLYGKAKMLDHALQLFDEMPELNCPRTVLSLNALMAACFPPKASIKLLSCSKNYLVNYQ
;
A
#
# COMPACT_ATOMS: atom_id res chain seq x y z
N MET A 1 29.94 18.56 -5.04
CA MET A 1 31.12 18.07 -4.29
C MET A 1 30.97 18.54 -2.85
N ALA A 2 30.53 17.63 -1.98
CA ALA A 2 31.36 17.04 -0.92
C ALA A 2 31.23 17.87 0.38
N ILE A 3 30.44 17.36 1.33
CA ILE A 3 30.91 16.77 2.60
C ILE A 3 31.59 17.80 3.50
N SER A 4 30.90 18.19 4.57
CA SER A 4 31.44 18.24 5.94
C SER A 4 30.41 18.94 6.80
N LEU A 5 29.80 18.21 7.74
CA LEU A 5 29.45 18.70 9.08
C LEU A 5 29.06 17.47 9.93
N LEU A 6 30.01 16.53 10.05
CA LEU A 6 30.08 15.61 11.19
C LEU A 6 31.16 16.17 12.11
N SER A 7 30.77 16.86 13.18
CA SER A 7 31.67 17.18 14.29
C SER A 7 30.88 17.72 15.47
N LYS A 8 30.52 16.80 16.37
CA LYS A 8 30.47 16.93 17.85
C LYS A 8 29.35 16.07 18.43
N CYS A 9 29.65 14.81 18.70
CA CYS A 9 28.91 14.05 19.71
C CYS A 9 29.70 14.13 21.03
N PRO A 10 29.11 14.66 22.12
CA PRO A 10 29.67 14.47 23.45
C PRO A 10 29.36 13.06 23.94
N SER A 11 30.37 12.38 24.47
CA SER A 11 30.25 11.12 25.19
C SER A 11 29.52 11.33 26.52
N TRP A 12 28.42 10.61 26.77
CA TRP A 12 27.94 10.23 28.10
C TRP A 12 27.05 8.98 27.91
N GLY A 13 27.22 7.89 28.66
CA GLY A 13 27.43 7.85 30.11
C GLY A 13 26.09 7.49 30.74
N ARG A 14 25.92 6.21 31.09
CA ARG A 14 24.69 5.61 31.61
C ARG A 14 24.28 6.26 32.95
N LYS A 15 23.04 6.79 33.04
CA LYS A 15 22.07 6.74 34.17
C LYS A 15 21.20 8.01 34.23
N GLY A 16 19.89 7.82 34.42
CA GLY A 16 19.01 8.82 35.02
C GLY A 16 17.74 9.12 34.23
N THR A 17 16.62 8.59 34.71
CA THR A 17 15.25 8.95 34.32
C THR A 17 15.02 10.46 34.46
N SER A 18 14.78 11.18 33.36
CA SER A 18 14.15 12.51 33.38
C SER A 18 13.72 12.91 31.97
N THR A 19 12.51 13.47 31.86
CA THR A 19 11.92 14.44 30.90
C THR A 19 12.42 14.61 29.44
N GLN A 20 13.61 14.17 29.06
CA GLN A 20 14.15 14.17 27.69
C GLN A 20 13.54 13.08 26.80
N ASP A 21 13.02 11.99 27.37
CA ASP A 21 12.38 10.92 26.59
C ASP A 21 11.10 11.40 25.87
N LEU A 22 10.38 12.40 26.38
CA LEU A 22 9.23 12.98 25.67
C LEU A 22 9.64 13.83 24.46
N ALA A 23 10.78 14.53 24.52
CA ALA A 23 11.26 15.36 23.42
C ALA A 23 11.85 14.53 22.27
N ILE A 24 12.52 13.42 22.59
CA ILE A 24 13.07 12.48 21.61
C ILE A 24 11.95 11.74 20.89
N ASN A 25 10.91 11.29 21.60
CA ASN A 25 9.73 10.68 20.98
C ASN A 25 8.94 11.67 20.10
N GLY A 26 8.85 12.93 20.51
CA GLY A 26 8.22 13.99 19.71
C GLY A 26 8.97 14.30 18.42
N SER A 27 10.31 14.39 18.46
CA SER A 27 11.14 14.66 17.29
C SER A 27 11.28 13.45 16.35
N LEU A 28 11.29 12.23 16.89
CA LEU A 28 11.20 10.99 16.10
C LEU A 28 9.86 10.87 15.39
N GLY A 29 8.77 11.24 16.07
CA GLY A 29 7.42 11.31 15.50
C GLY A 29 7.33 12.33 14.36
N LEU A 30 7.94 13.50 14.51
CA LEU A 30 7.98 14.53 13.46
C LEU A 30 8.79 14.09 12.23
N ALA A 31 9.93 13.42 12.43
CA ALA A 31 10.74 12.89 11.33
C ALA A 31 10.02 11.76 10.58
N GLN A 32 9.31 10.89 11.31
CA GLN A 32 8.45 9.86 10.73
C GLN A 32 7.34 10.52 9.90
N VAL A 33 6.57 11.45 10.46
CA VAL A 33 5.47 12.15 9.78
C VAL A 33 5.96 12.91 8.54
N HIS A 34 7.12 13.58 8.60
CA HIS A 34 7.71 14.22 7.43
C HIS A 34 8.09 13.21 6.33
N TYR A 35 8.64 12.05 6.71
CA TYR A 35 8.92 10.97 5.77
C TYR A 35 7.64 10.42 5.14
N GLU A 36 6.59 10.17 5.94
CA GLU A 36 5.30 9.67 5.45
C GLU A 36 4.61 10.65 4.49
N GLN A 37 4.59 11.94 4.83
CA GLN A 37 4.04 12.99 3.96
C GLN A 37 4.84 13.15 2.67
N SER A 38 6.18 13.07 2.75
CA SER A 38 7.05 13.16 1.59
C SER A 38 6.87 11.95 0.65
N VAL A 39 6.67 10.75 1.19
CA VAL A 39 6.37 9.53 0.42
C VAL A 39 5.02 9.62 -0.27
N VAL A 40 3.95 9.99 0.44
CA VAL A 40 2.61 10.14 -0.17
C VAL A 40 2.61 11.26 -1.21
N SER A 41 3.29 12.37 -0.94
CA SER A 41 3.52 13.46 -1.89
C SER A 41 4.29 12.97 -3.11
N LEU A 42 5.33 12.14 -2.92
CA LEU A 42 6.09 11.54 -4.01
C LEU A 42 5.22 10.56 -4.82
N CYS A 43 4.39 9.73 -4.19
CA CYS A 43 3.43 8.89 -4.91
C CYS A 43 2.41 9.73 -5.71
N ARG A 44 1.92 10.84 -5.15
CA ARG A 44 1.04 11.79 -5.85
C ARG A 44 1.76 12.55 -6.97
N ARG A 45 3.04 12.88 -6.80
CA ARG A 45 3.87 13.49 -7.86
C ARG A 45 4.22 12.48 -8.95
N LEU A 46 4.52 11.23 -8.60
CA LEU A 46 4.72 10.14 -9.55
C LEU A 46 3.44 9.88 -10.34
N ARG A 47 2.25 9.99 -9.71
CA ARG A 47 0.96 10.00 -10.42
C ARG A 47 0.91 11.11 -11.48
N THR A 48 1.29 12.34 -11.13
CA THR A 48 1.30 13.46 -12.10
C THR A 48 2.40 13.35 -13.17
N LEU A 49 3.52 12.68 -12.87
CA LEU A 49 4.71 12.63 -13.74
C LEU A 49 4.74 11.41 -14.67
N PHE A 50 4.18 10.26 -14.27
CA PHE A 50 4.27 9.01 -15.01
C PHE A 50 2.96 8.55 -15.66
N LEU A 51 1.82 9.19 -15.38
CA LEU A 51 0.50 8.73 -15.84
C LEU A 51 -0.38 9.90 -16.29
N GLN A 52 0.00 10.56 -17.39
CA GLN A 52 -1.01 11.22 -18.24
C GLN A 52 -1.70 10.14 -19.09
N LYS A 53 -3.01 9.97 -18.87
CA LYS A 53 -3.94 9.13 -19.66
C LYS A 53 -3.88 9.55 -21.14
N PRO A 54 -3.99 8.63 -22.13
CA PRO A 54 -5.21 7.88 -22.44
C PRO A 54 -4.90 6.36 -22.39
N THR A 55 -5.80 5.38 -22.57
CA THR A 55 -6.79 5.25 -23.63
C THR A 55 -7.71 4.10 -23.26
N SER A 56 -8.99 4.28 -23.51
CA SER A 56 -9.91 3.22 -23.88
C SER A 56 -9.29 2.40 -25.04
N ALA A 57 -8.51 1.38 -24.71
CA ALA A 57 -8.18 0.34 -25.66
C ALA A 57 -9.29 -0.71 -25.54
N THR A 58 -10.31 -0.54 -26.37
CA THR A 58 -11.31 -1.58 -26.65
C THR A 58 -10.57 -2.77 -27.23
N ALA A 59 -10.14 -3.68 -26.38
CA ALA A 59 -9.81 -5.03 -26.80
C ALA A 59 -11.15 -5.68 -27.16
N VAL A 60 -11.35 -5.96 -28.44
CA VAL A 60 -12.46 -6.78 -28.92
C VAL A 60 -12.24 -8.18 -28.40
N GLU A 61 -12.75 -8.45 -27.20
CA GLU A 61 -12.88 -9.80 -26.68
C GLU A 61 -14.07 -10.47 -27.36
N THR A 62 -13.82 -11.62 -27.97
CA THR A 62 -14.90 -12.51 -28.42
C THR A 62 -15.81 -12.76 -27.21
N SER A 63 -17.13 -12.52 -27.35
CA SER A 63 -18.08 -12.45 -26.23
C SER A 63 -18.09 -13.68 -25.29
N SER A 64 -17.54 -14.81 -25.73
CA SER A 64 -17.33 -16.01 -24.93
C SER A 64 -16.23 -15.85 -23.86
N GLY A 65 -15.11 -15.18 -24.17
CA GLY A 65 -14.02 -14.91 -23.23
C GLY A 65 -14.46 -13.97 -22.12
N GLU A 66 -15.10 -12.87 -22.49
CA GLU A 66 -15.61 -11.86 -21.57
C GLU A 66 -16.64 -12.45 -20.60
N LYS A 67 -17.59 -13.26 -21.09
CA LYS A 67 -18.56 -13.99 -20.24
C LYS A 67 -17.88 -14.87 -19.20
N ARG A 68 -16.77 -15.53 -19.53
CA ARG A 68 -16.02 -16.37 -18.57
C ARG A 68 -15.37 -15.52 -17.46
N ILE A 69 -14.85 -14.35 -17.81
CA ILE A 69 -14.24 -13.42 -16.86
C ILE A 69 -15.30 -12.80 -15.95
N GLN A 70 -16.43 -12.38 -16.52
CA GLN A 70 -17.58 -11.88 -15.77
C GLN A 70 -18.11 -12.93 -14.79
N ASN A 71 -18.27 -14.18 -15.25
CA ASN A 71 -18.68 -15.29 -14.38
C ASN A 71 -17.69 -15.55 -13.23
N LEU A 72 -16.39 -15.39 -13.49
CA LEU A 72 -15.36 -15.50 -12.47
C LEU A 72 -15.47 -14.37 -11.42
N ALA A 73 -15.70 -13.13 -11.85
CA ALA A 73 -15.91 -12.00 -10.95
C ALA A 73 -17.18 -12.18 -10.10
N ASN A 74 -18.29 -12.59 -10.72
CA ASN A 74 -19.55 -12.87 -10.02
C ASN A 74 -19.42 -14.00 -8.99
N GLN A 75 -18.74 -15.10 -9.36
CA GLN A 75 -18.45 -16.17 -8.42
C GLN A 75 -17.57 -15.71 -7.26
N PHE A 76 -16.58 -14.86 -7.53
CA PHE A 76 -15.72 -14.29 -6.49
C PHE A 76 -16.53 -13.45 -5.50
N LYS A 77 -17.41 -12.57 -5.99
CA LYS A 77 -18.32 -11.78 -5.15
C LYS A 77 -19.24 -12.68 -4.32
N LYS A 78 -19.87 -13.68 -4.95
CA LYS A 78 -20.73 -14.66 -4.26
C LYS A 78 -19.99 -15.38 -3.13
N LYS A 79 -18.75 -15.83 -3.38
CA LYS A 79 -17.91 -16.48 -2.36
C LYS A 79 -17.44 -15.52 -1.27
N SER A 80 -17.28 -14.23 -1.59
CA SER A 80 -16.87 -13.20 -0.63
C SER A 80 -17.87 -12.99 0.52
N ASN A 81 -19.13 -13.38 0.33
CA ASN A 81 -20.13 -13.40 1.41
C ASN A 81 -19.74 -14.32 2.57
N PHE A 82 -18.90 -15.34 2.32
CA PHE A 82 -18.44 -16.26 3.34
C PHE A 82 -17.20 -15.69 4.07
N ARG A 83 -17.28 -15.50 5.40
CA ARG A 83 -16.18 -14.93 6.20
C ARG A 83 -14.83 -15.66 6.02
N PRO A 84 -14.76 -17.01 6.07
CA PRO A 84 -13.50 -17.71 5.83
C PRO A 84 -12.88 -17.47 4.45
N PHE A 85 -13.70 -17.21 3.42
CA PHE A 85 -13.18 -16.92 2.08
C PHE A 85 -12.42 -15.59 2.04
N ARG A 86 -12.88 -14.57 2.77
CA ARG A 86 -12.20 -13.26 2.88
C ARG A 86 -10.80 -13.40 3.50
N GLY A 87 -10.58 -14.42 4.34
CA GLY A 87 -9.25 -14.76 4.86
C GLY A 87 -8.28 -15.37 3.85
N GLN A 88 -8.77 -15.91 2.72
CA GLN A 88 -7.96 -16.68 1.77
C GLN A 88 -7.06 -15.81 0.88
N ARG A 89 -5.94 -15.35 1.42
CA ARG A 89 -4.96 -14.48 0.74
C ARG A 89 -4.52 -15.01 -0.63
N LEU A 90 -4.35 -16.32 -0.78
CA LEU A 90 -3.89 -16.92 -2.02
C LEU A 90 -4.93 -16.78 -3.14
N VAL A 91 -6.22 -16.95 -2.85
CA VAL A 91 -7.30 -16.84 -3.84
C VAL A 91 -7.39 -15.42 -4.38
N TYR A 92 -7.27 -14.41 -3.52
CA TYR A 92 -7.20 -13.01 -3.95
C TYR A 92 -6.00 -12.78 -4.88
N LYS A 93 -4.80 -13.22 -4.45
CA LYS A 93 -3.56 -13.04 -5.21
C LYS A 93 -3.62 -13.72 -6.58
N THR A 94 -4.13 -14.95 -6.66
CA THR A 94 -4.20 -15.69 -7.93
C THR A 94 -5.26 -15.10 -8.86
N THR A 95 -6.43 -14.73 -8.35
CA THR A 95 -7.49 -14.08 -9.13
C THR A 95 -7.03 -12.75 -9.71
N VAL A 96 -6.49 -11.85 -8.87
CA VAL A 96 -5.98 -10.54 -9.34
C VAL A 96 -4.85 -10.72 -10.35
N ARG A 97 -3.93 -11.65 -10.12
CA ARG A 97 -2.85 -11.93 -11.08
C ARG A 97 -3.40 -12.44 -12.42
N ARG A 98 -4.41 -13.31 -12.40
CA ARG A 98 -5.04 -13.86 -13.61
C ARG A 98 -5.73 -12.77 -14.41
N LEU A 99 -6.51 -11.92 -13.74
CA LEU A 99 -7.21 -10.80 -14.39
C LEU A 99 -6.22 -9.75 -14.93
N ALA A 100 -5.16 -9.43 -14.17
CA ALA A 100 -4.14 -8.47 -14.60
C ALA A 100 -3.36 -8.97 -15.82
N LYS A 101 -3.08 -10.28 -15.90
CA LYS A 101 -2.47 -10.90 -17.09
C LYS A 101 -3.36 -10.80 -18.33
N GLY A 102 -4.69 -10.83 -18.15
CA GLY A 102 -5.65 -10.65 -19.23
C GLY A 102 -5.99 -9.19 -19.55
N GLY A 103 -5.40 -8.22 -18.85
CA GLY A 103 -5.72 -6.80 -19.05
C GLY A 103 -7.12 -6.39 -18.54
N HIS A 104 -7.82 -7.26 -17.82
CA HIS A 104 -9.18 -7.03 -17.34
C HIS A 104 -9.21 -6.18 -16.05
N PHE A 105 -8.64 -4.97 -16.09
CA PHE A 105 -8.49 -4.11 -14.91
C PHE A 105 -9.81 -3.66 -14.29
N SER A 106 -10.86 -3.49 -15.12
CA SER A 106 -12.21 -3.14 -14.64
C SER A 106 -12.73 -4.18 -13.65
N TYR A 107 -12.64 -5.47 -14.00
CA TYR A 107 -13.05 -6.56 -13.13
C TYR A 107 -12.19 -6.69 -11.87
N ILE A 108 -10.91 -6.31 -11.92
CA ILE A 108 -10.05 -6.26 -10.72
C ILE A 108 -10.57 -5.20 -9.75
N HIS A 109 -10.86 -4.00 -10.25
CA HIS A 109 -11.43 -2.95 -9.43
C HIS A 109 -12.77 -3.41 -8.83
N GLU A 110 -13.65 -3.97 -9.64
CA GLU A 110 -14.97 -4.42 -9.22
C GLU A 110 -14.93 -5.48 -8.07
N ILE A 111 -14.03 -6.47 -8.15
CA ILE A 111 -13.94 -7.51 -7.11
C ILE A 111 -13.29 -7.00 -5.81
N LEU A 112 -12.36 -6.04 -5.91
CA LEU A 112 -11.64 -5.49 -4.76
C LEU A 112 -12.47 -4.40 -4.08
N ASP A 113 -13.15 -3.56 -4.85
CA ASP A 113 -14.05 -2.52 -4.35
C ASP A 113 -15.27 -3.11 -3.65
N HIS A 114 -15.82 -4.21 -4.17
CA HIS A 114 -16.87 -4.99 -3.51
C HIS A 114 -16.48 -5.46 -2.08
N GLN A 115 -15.19 -5.51 -1.75
CA GLN A 115 -14.79 -5.88 -0.39
C GLN A 115 -15.07 -4.80 0.65
N LYS A 116 -15.31 -3.55 0.24
CA LYS A 116 -15.63 -2.43 1.14
C LYS A 116 -16.97 -2.60 1.85
N VAL A 117 -17.88 -3.39 1.29
CA VAL A 117 -19.20 -3.72 1.89
C VAL A 117 -19.04 -4.56 3.16
N TYR A 118 -17.91 -5.24 3.32
CA TYR A 118 -17.68 -6.17 4.41
C TYR A 118 -17.00 -5.53 5.63
N PRO A 119 -17.32 -5.98 6.86
CA PRO A 119 -16.73 -5.42 8.08
C PRO A 119 -15.20 -5.59 8.17
N ASP A 120 -14.61 -6.55 7.45
CA ASP A 120 -13.16 -6.75 7.42
C ASP A 120 -12.41 -5.55 6.82
N ILE A 121 -13.08 -4.63 6.10
CA ILE A 121 -12.45 -3.40 5.61
C ILE A 121 -11.95 -2.48 6.74
N LYS A 122 -12.49 -2.64 7.95
CA LYS A 122 -12.03 -1.90 9.14
C LYS A 122 -10.68 -2.42 9.66
N ASP A 123 -10.32 -3.66 9.33
CA ASP A 123 -9.02 -4.24 9.69
C ASP A 123 -7.93 -3.71 8.75
N GLU A 124 -6.93 -3.04 9.33
CA GLU A 124 -5.80 -2.48 8.60
C GLU A 124 -5.05 -3.55 7.79
N HIS A 125 -4.88 -4.76 8.33
CA HIS A 125 -4.19 -5.83 7.62
C HIS A 125 -4.94 -6.27 6.36
N PHE A 126 -6.26 -6.34 6.45
CA PHE A 126 -7.12 -6.66 5.32
C PHE A 126 -7.06 -5.57 4.25
N THR A 127 -7.20 -4.30 4.65
CA THR A 127 -7.19 -3.15 3.73
C THR A 127 -5.82 -2.92 3.10
N ALA A 128 -4.74 -3.01 3.87
CA ALA A 128 -3.36 -2.96 3.37
C ALA A 128 -3.07 -4.08 2.36
N ARG A 129 -3.67 -5.26 2.54
CA ARG A 129 -3.59 -6.35 1.56
C ARG A 129 -4.29 -5.99 0.26
N LEU A 130 -5.44 -5.30 0.29
CA LEU A 130 -6.10 -4.80 -0.92
C LEU A 130 -5.25 -3.76 -1.65
N ILE A 131 -4.63 -2.82 -0.93
CA ILE A 131 -3.67 -1.84 -1.47
C ILE A 131 -2.53 -2.56 -2.20
N CYS A 132 -1.95 -3.59 -1.59
CA CYS A 132 -0.90 -4.40 -2.22
C CYS A 132 -1.38 -5.15 -3.48
N LEU A 133 -2.66 -5.56 -3.54
CA LEU A 133 -3.22 -6.25 -4.71
C LEU A 133 -3.40 -5.27 -5.87
N TYR A 134 -3.88 -4.07 -5.61
CA TYR A 134 -3.92 -2.99 -6.61
C TYR A 134 -2.51 -2.67 -7.15
N GLY A 135 -1.51 -2.56 -6.25
CA GLY A 135 -0.12 -2.39 -6.66
C GLY A 135 0.41 -3.49 -7.58
N LYS A 136 0.12 -4.76 -7.25
CA LYS A 136 0.50 -5.92 -8.09
C LYS A 136 -0.19 -5.95 -9.45
N ALA A 137 -1.38 -5.37 -9.54
CA ALA A 137 -2.09 -5.17 -10.80
C ALA A 137 -1.61 -3.93 -11.57
N LYS A 138 -0.60 -3.19 -11.07
CA LYS A 138 -0.13 -1.89 -11.59
C LYS A 138 -1.21 -0.80 -11.59
N MET A 139 -2.17 -0.91 -10.67
CA MET A 139 -3.29 0.02 -10.51
C MET A 139 -3.02 0.97 -9.33
N LEU A 140 -1.99 1.82 -9.47
CA LEU A 140 -1.54 2.71 -8.39
C LEU A 140 -2.57 3.75 -7.98
N ASP A 141 -3.35 4.27 -8.93
CA ASP A 141 -4.41 5.25 -8.63
C ASP A 141 -5.44 4.68 -7.66
N HIS A 142 -5.89 3.45 -7.90
CA HIS A 142 -6.85 2.78 -7.03
C HIS A 142 -6.23 2.39 -5.68
N ALA A 143 -4.93 2.08 -5.64
CA ALA A 143 -4.22 1.84 -4.38
C ALA A 143 -4.13 3.12 -3.52
N LEU A 144 -3.82 4.26 -4.14
CA LEU A 144 -3.79 5.57 -3.48
C LEU A 144 -5.18 6.00 -3.02
N GLN A 145 -6.18 5.86 -3.88
CA GLN A 145 -7.56 6.16 -3.55
C GLN A 145 -8.02 5.35 -2.33
N LEU A 146 -7.78 4.04 -2.32
CA LEU A 146 -8.16 3.21 -1.17
C LEU A 146 -7.43 3.63 0.11
N PHE A 147 -6.15 4.02 0.02
CA PHE A 147 -5.39 4.52 1.16
C PHE A 147 -5.94 5.85 1.71
N ASP A 148 -6.36 6.75 0.82
CA ASP A 148 -6.96 8.03 1.18
C ASP A 148 -8.38 7.83 1.79
N GLU A 149 -9.14 6.82 1.33
CA GLU A 149 -10.48 6.47 1.84
C GLU A 149 -10.46 5.70 3.19
N MET A 150 -9.31 5.18 3.64
CA MET A 150 -9.22 4.37 4.88
C MET A 150 -9.86 5.02 6.12
N PRO A 151 -9.65 6.32 6.41
CA PRO A 151 -10.27 6.96 7.57
C PRO A 151 -11.80 6.99 7.48
N GLU A 152 -12.36 7.20 6.28
CA GLU A 152 -13.81 7.19 6.03
C GLU A 152 -14.41 5.79 6.21
N LEU A 153 -13.63 4.76 5.92
CA LEU A 153 -13.99 3.35 6.14
C LEU A 153 -13.85 2.90 7.60
N ASN A 154 -13.54 3.82 8.54
CA ASN A 154 -13.22 3.52 9.94
C ASN A 154 -12.04 2.55 10.10
N CYS A 155 -11.09 2.58 9.17
CA CYS A 155 -9.87 1.79 9.22
C CYS A 155 -8.71 2.68 9.67
N PRO A 156 -7.93 2.28 10.70
CA PRO A 156 -6.78 3.07 11.14
C PRO A 156 -5.72 3.08 10.04
N ARG A 157 -5.23 4.27 9.73
CA ARG A 157 -4.15 4.47 8.76
C ARG A 157 -2.84 4.62 9.52
N THR A 158 -2.03 3.55 9.54
CA THR A 158 -0.72 3.54 10.21
C THR A 158 0.43 3.31 9.23
N VAL A 159 1.66 3.22 9.77
CA VAL A 159 2.88 2.86 9.03
C VAL A 159 2.70 1.56 8.23
N LEU A 160 1.84 0.63 8.68
CA LEU A 160 1.57 -0.61 7.96
C LEU A 160 0.90 -0.36 6.61
N SER A 161 -0.21 0.38 6.60
CA SER A 161 -0.91 0.76 5.37
C SER A 161 -0.04 1.62 4.45
N LEU A 162 0.81 2.49 5.01
CA LEU A 162 1.77 3.27 4.24
C LEU A 162 2.85 2.37 3.61
N ASN A 163 3.39 1.41 4.35
CA ASN A 163 4.34 0.44 3.83
C ASN A 163 3.74 -0.40 2.69
N ALA A 164 2.45 -0.75 2.79
CA ALA A 164 1.72 -1.41 1.72
C ALA A 164 1.61 -0.54 0.46
N LEU A 165 1.34 0.76 0.62
CA LEU A 165 1.30 1.73 -0.48
C LEU A 165 2.68 1.90 -1.13
N MET A 166 3.75 2.01 -0.33
CA MET A 166 5.12 2.06 -0.84
C MET A 166 5.48 0.79 -1.62
N ALA A 167 5.14 -0.38 -1.10
CA ALA A 167 5.36 -1.65 -1.79
C ALA A 167 4.54 -1.78 -3.08
N ALA A 168 3.40 -1.10 -3.16
CA ALA A 168 2.63 -0.98 -4.40
C ALA A 168 3.35 -0.07 -5.41
N CYS A 169 3.85 1.09 -4.96
CA CYS A 169 4.49 2.10 -5.79
C CYS A 169 5.86 1.68 -6.32
N PHE A 170 6.65 0.98 -5.50
CA PHE A 170 8.03 0.60 -5.83
C PHE A 170 8.15 -0.90 -6.11
N PRO A 171 8.77 -1.29 -7.23
CA PRO A 171 9.03 -2.70 -7.49
C PRO A 171 9.93 -3.31 -6.40
N PRO A 172 9.87 -4.63 -6.16
CA PRO A 172 10.56 -5.29 -5.06
C PRO A 172 12.08 -5.07 -5.03
N LYS A 173 12.69 -4.74 -6.18
CA LYS A 173 14.12 -4.38 -6.28
C LYS A 173 14.45 -3.03 -5.62
N ALA A 174 13.51 -2.10 -5.59
CA ALA A 174 13.64 -0.80 -4.92
C ALA A 174 13.13 -0.85 -3.46
N SER A 175 12.11 -1.67 -3.17
CA SER A 175 11.56 -1.80 -1.82
C SER A 175 12.53 -2.42 -0.82
N ILE A 176 13.44 -3.31 -1.25
CA ILE A 176 14.49 -3.88 -0.36
C ILE A 176 15.40 -2.78 0.18
N LYS A 177 15.73 -1.77 -0.64
CA LYS A 177 16.58 -0.64 -0.23
C LYS A 177 15.85 0.33 0.69
N LEU A 178 14.55 0.54 0.48
CA LEU A 178 13.70 1.35 1.37
C LEU A 178 13.42 0.64 2.70
N LEU A 179 13.18 -0.68 2.70
CA LEU A 179 13.03 -1.47 3.93
C LEU A 179 14.35 -1.62 4.69
N SER A 180 15.50 -1.69 4.02
CA SER A 180 16.80 -1.64 4.70
C SER A 180 17.06 -0.28 5.35
N CYS A 181 16.64 0.82 4.71
CA CYS A 181 16.68 2.15 5.33
C CYS A 181 15.74 2.25 6.54
N SER A 182 14.53 1.69 6.47
CA SER A 182 13.58 1.71 7.60
C SER A 182 14.00 0.79 8.75
N LYS A 183 14.57 -0.40 8.48
CA LYS A 183 15.15 -1.28 9.51
C LYS A 183 16.40 -0.67 10.16
N ASN A 184 17.26 0.00 9.40
CA ASN A 184 18.41 0.73 9.98
C ASN A 184 17.94 1.91 10.85
N TYR A 185 16.81 2.54 10.56
CA TYR A 185 16.23 3.57 11.44
C TYR A 185 15.74 3.00 12.78
N LEU A 186 15.25 1.76 12.82
CA LEU A 186 14.82 1.10 14.07
C LEU A 186 15.99 0.50 14.88
N VAL A 187 17.08 0.10 14.22
CA VAL A 187 18.27 -0.48 14.90
C VAL A 187 19.21 0.61 15.44
N ASN A 188 19.23 1.82 14.87
CA ASN A 188 20.04 2.94 15.38
C ASN A 188 19.42 3.67 16.59
N TYR A 189 18.32 3.15 17.15
CA TYR A 189 17.62 3.69 18.33
C TYR A 189 17.56 2.70 19.52
N GLN A 190 18.36 1.62 19.48
CA GLN A 190 18.65 0.76 20.64
C GLN A 190 20.13 0.90 21.03
#